data_AF-A0A927TU38-F1
#
_entry.id   AF-A0A927TU38-F1
#
_cell.length_a   1.000
_cell.length_b   1.000
_cell.length_c   1.000
_cell.angle_alpha   90.00
_cell.angle_beta   90.00
_cell.angle_gamma   90.00
#
_symmetry.space_group_name_H-M   'P 1'
#
loop_
_entity.id
_entity.type
_entity.pdbx_description
1 polymer ?
#
loop_
_entity_poly.entity_id
_entity_poly.type
_entity_poly.pdbx_seq_one_letter_code
_entity_poly.pdbx_strand_id
1 'polypeptide(L)'
;MDWYRITNKKMLLLFGLSFLWVAAGWTLYALIGVKNGPKGGLDSIANAIVYVLFWKTVIYAPPALLMLASTFLWLWQNHRKAIIWVLAGILIVFLSGLVYDRYIKKIIHTPEWVASHTERYVEWDRKRIKGGVSDKWTGSDLVCEYVKDLVSHTVAEYRSLHPEEDIPLRTAYIDAALEEHYRELEHVEGWEYIPDVRDIIPARGDGDNEFLLNNSEMRAVAAHYQKTLNRSHWYDRYQFESFVIAEWYSWLPMLAIFYDDGTMDLIIAT
;
A
#
# COMPACT_ATOMS: atom_id res chain seq x y z
N MET A 1 -28.07 18.37 45.98
CA MET A 1 -26.74 18.03 45.41
C MET A 1 -26.98 17.52 44.00
N ASP A 2 -26.98 18.42 43.01
CA ASP A 2 -27.43 18.13 41.63
C ASP A 2 -26.27 18.12 40.63
N TRP A 3 -25.05 17.85 41.09
CA TRP A 3 -23.86 17.98 40.24
C TRP A 3 -23.87 16.98 39.08
N TYR A 4 -24.50 15.82 39.26
CA TYR A 4 -24.68 14.78 38.25
C TYR A 4 -25.60 15.20 37.09
N ARG A 5 -26.52 16.16 37.28
CA ARG A 5 -27.55 16.51 36.28
C ARG A 5 -26.92 17.34 35.15
N ILE A 6 -26.75 16.75 33.97
CA ILE A 6 -26.23 17.39 32.76
C ILE A 6 -27.40 18.07 32.03
N THR A 7 -27.45 19.39 32.14
CA THR A 7 -28.36 20.23 31.36
C THR A 7 -27.74 20.57 30.00
N ASN A 8 -28.55 21.04 29.04
CA ASN A 8 -28.06 21.46 27.73
C ASN A 8 -26.94 22.51 27.83
N LYS A 9 -27.02 23.42 28.81
CA LYS A 9 -25.96 24.42 29.09
C LYS A 9 -24.65 23.78 29.54
N LYS A 10 -24.70 22.75 30.40
CA LYS A 10 -23.50 22.00 30.84
C LYS A 10 -22.89 21.19 29.69
N MET A 11 -23.71 20.59 28.82
CA MET A 11 -23.23 19.91 27.60
C MET A 11 -22.47 20.89 26.69
N LEU A 12 -23.05 22.06 26.42
CA LEU A 12 -22.44 23.06 25.56
C LEU A 12 -21.10 23.57 26.11
N LEU A 13 -21.01 23.69 27.44
CA LEU A 13 -19.78 24.06 28.15
C LEU A 13 -18.72 22.96 28.08
N LEU A 14 -19.12 21.68 28.22
CA LEU A 14 -18.22 20.53 28.08
C LEU A 14 -17.71 20.37 26.65
N PHE A 15 -18.56 20.58 25.64
CA PHE A 15 -18.13 20.64 24.24
C PHE A 15 -17.16 21.79 23.98
N GLY A 16 -17.43 22.97 24.54
CA GLY A 16 -16.53 24.12 24.47
C GLY A 16 -15.16 23.84 25.11
N LEU A 17 -15.14 23.21 26.28
CA LEU A 17 -13.91 22.79 26.96
C LEU A 17 -13.13 21.74 26.17
N SER A 18 -13.80 20.76 25.58
CA SER A 18 -13.15 19.78 24.69
C SER A 18 -12.51 20.45 23.47
N PHE A 19 -13.18 21.43 22.86
CA PHE A 19 -12.61 22.19 21.73
C PHE A 19 -11.40 23.02 22.16
N LEU A 20 -11.48 23.73 23.29
CA LEU A 20 -10.37 24.49 23.86
C LEU A 20 -9.18 23.60 24.23
N TRP A 21 -9.42 22.38 24.72
CA TRP A 21 -8.36 21.41 25.02
C TRP A 21 -7.61 20.98 23.76
N VAL A 22 -8.32 20.66 22.67
CA VAL A 22 -7.69 20.31 21.39
C VAL A 22 -6.85 21.47 20.87
N ALA A 23 -7.38 22.71 20.92
CA ALA A 23 -6.65 23.90 20.50
C ALA A 23 -5.38 24.16 21.35
N ALA A 24 -5.48 24.01 22.66
CA ALA A 24 -4.34 24.14 23.58
C ALA A 24 -3.29 23.03 23.35
N GLY A 25 -3.74 21.78 23.17
CA GLY A 25 -2.88 20.63 22.88
C GLY A 25 -2.11 20.79 21.57
N TRP A 26 -2.79 21.28 20.52
CA TRP A 26 -2.14 21.63 19.25
C TRP A 26 -1.12 22.75 19.39
N THR A 27 -1.44 23.79 20.14
CA THR A 27 -0.52 24.92 20.39
C THR A 27 0.74 24.43 21.11
N LEU A 28 0.59 23.57 22.13
CA LEU A 28 1.72 22.97 22.84
C LEU A 28 2.56 22.05 21.93
N TYR A 29 1.91 21.25 21.08
CA TYR A 29 2.59 20.43 20.09
C TYR A 29 3.40 21.29 19.09
N ALA A 30 2.83 22.39 18.59
CA ALA A 30 3.52 23.29 17.68
C ALA A 30 4.74 23.99 18.34
N LEU A 31 4.62 24.37 19.62
CA LEU A 31 5.67 25.11 20.33
C LEU A 31 6.80 24.22 20.87
N ILE A 32 6.45 23.08 21.45
CA ILE A 32 7.38 22.19 22.18
C ILE A 32 7.62 20.91 21.39
N GLY A 33 6.56 20.40 20.76
CA GLY A 33 6.60 19.14 20.07
C GLY A 33 7.53 19.19 18.85
N VAL A 34 7.24 20.08 17.90
CA VAL A 34 8.01 20.20 16.63
C VAL A 34 9.51 20.36 16.86
N LYS A 35 9.93 21.05 17.93
CA LYS A 35 11.35 21.29 18.25
C LYS A 35 12.09 20.07 18.81
N ASN A 36 11.37 19.16 19.47
CA ASN A 36 11.91 17.99 20.17
C ASN A 36 11.57 16.66 19.46
N GLY A 37 11.07 16.71 18.22
CA GLY A 37 10.81 15.53 17.43
C GLY A 37 12.10 14.78 17.05
N PRO A 38 12.04 13.46 16.84
CA PRO A 38 13.20 12.67 16.44
C PRO A 38 13.78 13.13 15.09
N LYS A 39 15.11 13.19 15.00
CA LYS A 39 15.85 13.83 13.89
C LYS A 39 16.49 12.85 12.88
N GLY A 40 16.02 11.61 12.81
CA GLY A 40 16.43 10.60 11.81
C GLY A 40 17.27 9.43 12.35
N GLY A 41 17.26 8.31 11.62
CA GLY A 41 17.89 7.02 11.98
C GLY A 41 16.90 5.86 12.15
N LEU A 42 17.35 4.60 12.10
CA LEU A 42 16.50 3.40 12.27
C LEU A 42 15.85 3.33 13.67
N ASP A 43 16.60 3.63 14.74
CA ASP A 43 16.08 3.80 16.10
C ASP A 43 15.17 5.04 16.24
N SER A 44 15.22 5.96 15.28
CA SER A 44 14.37 7.14 15.25
C SER A 44 12.96 6.85 14.75
N ILE A 45 12.71 5.73 14.05
CA ILE A 45 11.37 5.38 13.56
C ILE A 45 10.49 4.91 14.73
N ALA A 46 11.00 4.02 15.58
CA ALA A 46 10.29 3.57 16.79
C ALA A 46 10.00 4.74 17.74
N ASN A 47 11.00 5.62 17.95
CA ASN A 47 10.83 6.83 18.75
C ASN A 47 9.86 7.83 18.10
N ALA A 48 9.80 7.93 16.77
CA ALA A 48 8.82 8.76 16.06
C ALA A 48 7.40 8.22 16.24
N ILE A 49 7.21 6.90 16.19
CA ILE A 49 5.91 6.27 16.42
C ILE A 49 5.44 6.51 17.85
N VAL A 50 6.29 6.24 18.85
CA VAL A 50 5.95 6.48 20.28
C VAL A 50 5.65 7.96 20.53
N TYR A 51 6.43 8.84 19.95
CA TYR A 51 6.25 10.29 20.06
C TYR A 51 4.93 10.76 19.42
N VAL A 52 4.60 10.28 18.22
CA VAL A 52 3.33 10.58 17.55
C VAL A 52 2.15 10.01 18.33
N LEU A 53 2.28 8.78 18.85
CA LEU A 53 1.24 8.14 19.67
C LEU A 53 1.02 8.90 20.98
N PHE A 54 2.08 9.33 21.66
CA PHE A 54 1.97 10.10 22.89
C PHE A 54 1.19 11.40 22.67
N TRP A 55 1.57 12.19 21.67
CA TRP A 55 0.89 13.45 21.37
C TRP A 55 -0.54 13.26 20.88
N LYS A 56 -0.78 12.27 20.00
CA LYS A 56 -2.14 11.93 19.56
C LYS A 56 -3.02 11.51 20.75
N THR A 57 -2.49 10.74 21.68
CA THR A 57 -3.24 10.28 22.86
C THR A 57 -3.53 11.45 23.80
N VAL A 58 -2.55 12.29 24.12
CA VAL A 58 -2.72 13.43 25.04
C VAL A 58 -3.65 14.51 24.49
N ILE A 59 -3.58 14.78 23.18
CA ILE A 59 -4.39 15.83 22.54
C ILE A 59 -5.83 15.36 22.32
N TYR A 60 -6.03 14.13 21.83
CA TYR A 60 -7.34 13.71 21.34
C TYR A 60 -8.10 12.77 22.27
N ALA A 61 -7.42 11.95 23.08
CA ALA A 61 -8.12 10.97 23.91
C ALA A 61 -8.93 11.61 25.05
N PRO A 62 -8.41 12.57 25.86
CA PRO A 62 -9.19 13.20 26.92
C PRO A 62 -10.45 13.95 26.42
N PRO A 63 -10.38 14.78 25.36
CA PRO A 63 -11.57 15.47 24.82
C PRO A 63 -12.62 14.50 24.28
N ALA A 64 -12.19 13.44 23.60
CA ALA A 64 -13.09 12.42 23.05
C ALA A 64 -13.80 11.66 24.17
N LEU A 65 -13.08 11.25 25.22
CA LEU A 65 -13.67 10.58 26.38
C LEU A 65 -14.64 11.50 27.13
N LEU A 66 -14.30 12.78 27.30
CA LEU A 66 -15.19 13.77 27.91
C LEU A 66 -16.46 13.96 27.07
N MET A 67 -16.35 14.08 25.74
CA MET A 67 -17.51 14.18 24.85
C MET A 67 -18.40 12.94 24.93
N LEU A 68 -17.81 11.74 24.87
CA LEU A 68 -18.54 10.48 24.96
C LEU A 68 -19.27 10.35 26.31
N ALA A 69 -18.58 10.59 27.42
CA ALA A 69 -19.15 10.50 28.75
C ALA A 69 -20.28 11.53 28.96
N SER A 70 -20.08 12.77 28.50
CA SER A 70 -21.07 13.85 28.61
C SER A 70 -22.32 13.57 27.79
N THR A 71 -22.13 13.08 26.57
CA THR A 71 -23.22 12.71 25.66
C THR A 71 -24.00 11.52 26.22
N PHE A 72 -23.31 10.51 26.74
CA PHE A 72 -23.93 9.33 27.35
C PHE A 72 -24.74 9.68 28.61
N LEU A 73 -24.18 10.49 29.51
CA LEU A 73 -24.87 10.95 30.73
C LEU A 73 -26.09 11.82 30.40
N TRP A 74 -25.99 12.68 29.39
CA TRP A 74 -27.12 13.48 28.93
C TRP A 74 -28.25 12.62 28.32
N LEU A 75 -27.89 11.65 27.47
CA LEU A 75 -28.83 10.67 26.92
C LEU A 75 -29.51 9.85 28.02
N TRP A 76 -28.74 9.42 29.04
CA TRP A 76 -29.25 8.68 30.19
C TRP A 76 -30.31 9.44 30.98
N GLN A 77 -30.12 10.75 31.16
CA GLN A 77 -30.99 11.58 31.99
C GLN A 77 -32.23 12.10 31.25
N ASN A 78 -32.08 12.48 29.98
CA ASN A 78 -33.14 13.18 29.25
C ASN A 78 -33.84 12.29 28.22
N HIS A 79 -33.17 11.27 27.70
CA HIS A 79 -33.64 10.46 26.58
C HIS A 79 -33.33 8.97 26.78
N ARG A 80 -33.65 8.44 27.97
CA ARG A 80 -33.31 7.05 28.36
C ARG A 80 -33.79 5.99 27.37
N LYS A 81 -34.96 6.21 26.75
CA LYS A 81 -35.53 5.35 25.70
C LYS A 81 -34.78 5.46 24.36
N ALA A 82 -34.10 6.57 24.10
CA ALA A 82 -33.30 6.78 22.89
C ALA A 82 -31.93 6.09 22.93
N ILE A 83 -31.42 5.74 24.11
CA ILE A 83 -30.14 5.01 24.24
C ILE A 83 -30.19 3.68 23.49
N ILE A 84 -31.33 2.98 23.54
CA ILE A 84 -31.53 1.72 22.81
C ILE A 84 -31.37 1.96 21.30
N TRP A 85 -31.94 3.04 20.78
CA TRP A 85 -31.83 3.40 19.36
C TRP A 85 -30.42 3.84 18.96
N VAL A 86 -29.71 4.56 19.83
CA VAL A 86 -28.29 4.93 19.61
C VAL A 86 -27.40 3.68 19.58
N LEU A 87 -27.58 2.77 20.54
CA LEU A 87 -26.84 1.51 20.57
C LEU A 87 -27.18 0.63 19.36
N ALA A 88 -28.46 0.56 18.96
CA ALA A 88 -28.87 -0.13 17.75
C ALA A 88 -28.24 0.49 16.49
N GLY A 89 -28.17 1.83 16.41
CA GLY A 89 -27.50 2.52 15.31
C GLY A 89 -26.00 2.20 15.23
N ILE A 90 -25.30 2.23 16.37
CA ILE A 90 -23.87 1.84 16.43
C ILE A 90 -23.70 0.39 15.99
N LEU A 91 -24.56 -0.52 16.47
CA LEU A 91 -24.53 -1.92 16.10
C LEU A 91 -24.77 -2.11 14.61
N ILE A 92 -25.73 -1.41 14.01
CA ILE A 92 -26.00 -1.46 12.57
C ILE A 92 -24.79 -0.97 11.77
N VAL A 93 -24.16 0.15 12.16
CA VAL A 93 -22.96 0.65 11.49
C VAL A 93 -21.82 -0.35 11.60
N PHE A 94 -21.61 -0.93 12.78
CA PHE A 94 -20.59 -1.95 13.01
C PHE A 94 -20.84 -3.21 12.16
N LEU A 95 -22.06 -3.74 12.18
CA LEU A 95 -22.45 -4.90 11.37
C LEU A 95 -22.35 -4.60 9.88
N SER A 96 -22.75 -3.41 9.45
CA SER A 96 -22.63 -2.98 8.05
C SER A 96 -21.16 -2.90 7.63
N GLY A 97 -20.27 -2.42 8.50
CA GLY A 97 -18.83 -2.44 8.28
C GLY A 97 -18.27 -3.85 8.13
N LEU A 98 -18.70 -4.80 8.97
CA LEU A 98 -18.32 -6.21 8.86
C LEU A 98 -18.84 -6.85 7.57
N VAL A 99 -20.08 -6.56 7.18
CA VAL A 99 -20.66 -7.06 5.93
C VAL A 99 -19.94 -6.46 4.72
N TYR A 100 -19.60 -5.17 4.78
CA TYR A 100 -18.84 -4.51 3.73
C TYR A 100 -17.49 -5.18 3.53
N ASP A 101 -16.71 -5.31 4.61
CA ASP A 101 -15.35 -5.85 4.57
C ASP A 101 -15.31 -7.32 4.12
N ARG A 102 -16.26 -8.15 4.60
CA ARG A 102 -16.28 -9.58 4.26
C ARG A 102 -16.84 -9.90 2.88
N TYR A 103 -17.86 -9.18 2.44
CA TYR A 103 -18.66 -9.59 1.28
C TYR A 103 -18.68 -8.54 0.17
N ILE A 104 -18.99 -7.29 0.50
CA ILE A 104 -19.21 -6.26 -0.52
C ILE A 104 -17.89 -5.83 -1.16
N LYS A 105 -16.83 -5.71 -0.36
CA LYS A 105 -15.52 -5.24 -0.85
C LYS A 105 -14.99 -6.12 -1.98
N LYS A 106 -15.14 -7.45 -1.89
CA LYS A 106 -14.72 -8.40 -2.94
C LYS A 106 -15.55 -8.28 -4.23
N ILE A 107 -16.81 -7.85 -4.12
CA ILE A 107 -17.70 -7.68 -5.28
C ILE A 107 -17.40 -6.36 -5.99
N ILE A 108 -17.05 -5.32 -5.24
CA ILE A 108 -16.77 -3.99 -5.81
C ILE A 108 -15.34 -3.93 -6.37
N HIS A 109 -14.35 -4.45 -5.65
CA HIS A 109 -12.94 -4.39 -6.02
C HIS A 109 -12.59 -5.49 -7.02
N THR A 110 -13.25 -5.50 -8.18
CA THR A 110 -12.89 -6.38 -9.30
C THR A 110 -11.53 -6.01 -9.88
N PRO A 111 -10.90 -6.89 -10.68
CA PRO A 111 -9.67 -6.58 -11.40
C PRO A 111 -9.70 -5.23 -12.12
N GLU A 112 -10.78 -4.94 -12.86
CA GLU A 112 -10.93 -3.71 -13.63
C GLU A 112 -11.11 -2.47 -12.73
N TRP A 113 -11.80 -2.65 -11.60
CA TRP A 113 -11.95 -1.57 -10.63
C TRP A 113 -10.60 -1.21 -10.02
N VAL A 114 -9.80 -2.21 -9.60
CA VAL A 114 -8.46 -1.97 -9.04
C VAL A 114 -7.56 -1.33 -10.10
N ALA A 115 -7.56 -1.83 -11.33
CA ALA A 115 -6.77 -1.31 -12.44
C ALA A 115 -7.10 0.15 -12.79
N SER A 116 -8.38 0.54 -12.74
CA SER A 116 -8.80 1.93 -13.00
C SER A 116 -8.49 2.91 -11.85
N HIS A 117 -8.19 2.38 -10.66
CA HIS A 117 -7.87 3.17 -9.47
C HIS A 117 -6.38 3.14 -9.09
N THR A 118 -5.53 2.49 -9.89
CA THR A 118 -4.08 2.60 -9.78
C THR A 118 -3.55 3.88 -10.42
N GLU A 119 -2.41 4.36 -9.90
CA GLU A 119 -1.78 5.58 -10.39
C GLU A 119 -1.28 5.43 -11.83
N ARG A 120 -1.62 6.40 -12.70
CA ARG A 120 -1.18 6.46 -14.11
C ARG A 120 0.31 6.79 -14.20
N TYR A 121 0.98 6.31 -15.25
CA TYR A 121 2.42 6.47 -15.46
C TYR A 121 2.85 7.94 -15.43
N VAL A 122 2.10 8.81 -16.11
CA VAL A 122 2.40 10.25 -16.18
C VAL A 122 2.36 10.93 -14.80
N GLU A 123 1.48 10.49 -13.91
CA GLU A 123 1.38 11.04 -12.55
C GLU A 123 2.51 10.50 -11.66
N TRP A 124 2.79 9.20 -11.78
CA TRP A 124 3.88 8.53 -11.09
C TRP A 124 5.25 9.14 -11.44
N ASP A 125 5.55 9.30 -12.72
CA ASP A 125 6.83 9.84 -13.21
C ASP A 125 7.06 11.28 -12.70
N ARG A 126 6.02 12.12 -12.77
CA ARG A 126 6.06 13.49 -12.26
C ARG A 126 6.44 13.57 -10.77
N LYS A 127 5.99 12.62 -9.95
CA LYS A 127 6.33 12.57 -8.52
C LYS A 127 7.79 12.18 -8.29
N ARG A 128 8.33 11.26 -9.08
CA ARG A 128 9.73 10.83 -8.97
C ARG A 128 10.74 11.87 -9.48
N ILE A 129 10.40 12.61 -10.54
CA ILE A 129 11.21 13.75 -11.01
C ILE A 129 11.38 14.80 -9.90
N LYS A 130 10.30 15.11 -9.17
CA LYS A 130 10.36 16.04 -8.02
C LYS A 130 11.24 15.52 -6.86
N GLY A 131 11.45 14.20 -6.78
CA GLY A 131 12.30 13.56 -5.77
C GLY A 131 13.80 13.51 -6.13
N GLY A 132 14.19 13.93 -7.33
CA GLY A 132 15.60 13.95 -7.77
C GLY A 132 16.22 12.56 -8.05
N VAL A 133 15.39 11.53 -8.22
CA VAL A 133 15.85 10.14 -8.43
C VAL A 133 15.94 9.77 -9.92
N SER A 134 15.20 10.45 -10.80
CA SER A 134 14.97 10.05 -12.20
C SER A 134 15.99 10.59 -13.21
N ASP A 135 16.80 11.60 -12.88
CA ASP A 135 17.63 12.32 -13.87
C ASP A 135 18.70 11.46 -14.58
N LYS A 136 18.91 10.22 -14.11
CA LYS A 136 19.87 9.27 -14.65
C LYS A 136 19.21 8.03 -15.27
N TRP A 137 17.90 7.86 -15.12
CA TRP A 137 17.20 6.66 -15.56
C TRP A 137 16.92 6.70 -17.05
N THR A 138 17.08 5.56 -17.71
CA THR A 138 16.65 5.35 -19.09
C THR A 138 15.13 5.17 -19.17
N GLY A 139 14.56 5.16 -20.38
CA GLY A 139 13.14 4.84 -20.59
C GLY A 139 12.76 3.46 -20.02
N SER A 140 13.58 2.43 -20.27
CA SER A 140 13.35 1.09 -19.73
C SER A 140 13.43 1.05 -18.20
N ASP A 141 14.33 1.83 -17.58
CA ASP A 141 14.37 1.93 -16.10
C ASP A 141 13.06 2.49 -15.54
N LEU A 142 12.49 3.52 -16.18
CA LEU A 142 11.22 4.11 -15.77
C LEU A 142 10.06 3.14 -15.94
N VAL A 143 9.99 2.43 -17.08
CA VAL A 143 8.98 1.39 -17.33
C VAL A 143 9.06 0.28 -16.30
N CYS A 144 10.26 -0.28 -16.06
CA CYS A 144 10.44 -1.37 -15.10
C CYS A 144 10.06 -0.97 -13.67
N GLU A 145 10.48 0.21 -13.22
CA GLU A 145 10.16 0.68 -11.88
C GLU A 145 8.68 1.02 -11.72
N TYR A 146 8.05 1.58 -12.76
CA TYR A 146 6.62 1.83 -12.75
C TYR A 146 5.82 0.54 -12.70
N VAL A 147 6.13 -0.43 -13.59
CA VAL A 147 5.42 -1.71 -13.63
C VAL A 147 5.62 -2.49 -12.33
N LYS A 148 6.81 -2.43 -11.73
CA LYS A 148 7.05 -2.99 -10.40
C LYS A 148 6.11 -2.38 -9.35
N ASP A 149 6.04 -1.05 -9.27
CA ASP A 149 5.16 -0.37 -8.30
C ASP A 149 3.68 -0.70 -8.57
N LEU A 150 3.27 -0.73 -9.85
CA LEU A 150 1.91 -1.07 -10.30
C LEU A 150 1.52 -2.50 -9.88
N VAL A 151 2.39 -3.48 -10.16
CA VAL A 151 2.15 -4.89 -9.85
C VAL A 151 2.16 -5.10 -8.34
N SER A 152 3.12 -4.54 -7.61
CA SER A 152 3.15 -4.67 -6.15
C SER A 152 1.92 -4.09 -5.48
N HIS A 153 1.43 -2.92 -5.94
CA HIS A 153 0.18 -2.36 -5.44
C HIS A 153 -1.02 -3.27 -5.75
N THR A 154 -1.09 -3.78 -6.98
CA THR A 154 -2.17 -4.67 -7.42
C THR A 154 -2.20 -5.99 -6.66
N VAL A 155 -1.03 -6.60 -6.43
CA VAL A 155 -0.87 -7.83 -5.64
C VAL A 155 -1.23 -7.57 -4.16
N ALA A 156 -0.86 -6.42 -3.60
CA ALA A 156 -1.24 -6.05 -2.24
C ALA A 156 -2.76 -5.90 -2.09
N GLU A 157 -3.43 -5.23 -3.03
CA GLU A 157 -4.89 -5.12 -3.06
C GLU A 157 -5.54 -6.50 -3.18
N TYR A 158 -5.09 -7.32 -4.12
CA TYR A 158 -5.53 -8.71 -4.28
C TYR A 158 -5.42 -9.51 -2.97
N ARG A 159 -4.25 -9.53 -2.33
CA ARG A 159 -4.02 -10.26 -1.06
C ARG A 159 -4.89 -9.76 0.07
N SER A 160 -5.22 -8.45 0.08
CA SER A 160 -6.12 -7.88 1.09
C SER A 160 -7.57 -8.37 0.94
N LEU A 161 -7.98 -8.73 -0.29
CA LEU A 161 -9.33 -9.19 -0.63
C LEU A 161 -9.43 -10.73 -0.62
N HIS A 162 -8.35 -11.39 -0.99
CA HIS A 162 -8.25 -12.83 -1.20
C HIS A 162 -7.05 -13.37 -0.40
N PRO A 163 -7.24 -13.67 0.89
CA PRO A 163 -6.16 -14.11 1.77
C PRO A 163 -5.66 -15.54 1.46
N GLU A 164 -6.43 -16.32 0.71
CA GLU A 164 -6.03 -17.61 0.16
C GLU A 164 -5.53 -17.40 -1.27
N GLU A 165 -4.39 -18.00 -1.62
CA GLU A 165 -3.77 -17.82 -2.93
C GLU A 165 -4.58 -18.54 -4.03
N ASP A 166 -4.95 -17.77 -5.04
CA ASP A 166 -5.62 -18.18 -6.28
C ASP A 166 -4.84 -17.55 -7.44
N ILE A 167 -3.93 -18.33 -8.03
CA ILE A 167 -3.01 -17.87 -9.07
C ILE A 167 -3.76 -17.38 -10.32
N PRO A 168 -4.77 -18.09 -10.87
CA PRO A 168 -5.58 -17.57 -11.97
C PRO A 168 -6.21 -16.21 -11.66
N LEU A 169 -6.79 -16.04 -10.47
CA LEU A 169 -7.40 -14.77 -10.10
C LEU A 169 -6.36 -13.68 -9.95
N ARG A 170 -5.23 -13.94 -9.27
CA ARG A 170 -4.13 -12.98 -9.12
C ARG A 170 -3.59 -12.52 -10.48
N THR A 171 -3.44 -13.46 -11.42
CA THR A 171 -3.03 -13.18 -12.80
C THR A 171 -4.03 -12.25 -13.47
N ALA A 172 -5.33 -12.49 -13.33
CA ALA A 172 -6.36 -11.60 -13.88
C ALA A 172 -6.31 -10.17 -13.30
N TYR A 173 -5.97 -9.99 -12.02
CA TYR A 173 -5.73 -8.66 -11.44
C TYR A 173 -4.51 -7.97 -12.07
N ILE A 174 -3.40 -8.70 -12.23
CA ILE A 174 -2.17 -8.17 -12.85
C ILE A 174 -2.42 -7.80 -14.31
N ASP A 175 -3.09 -8.68 -15.08
CA ASP A 175 -3.41 -8.45 -16.48
C ASP A 175 -4.33 -7.24 -16.65
N ALA A 176 -5.37 -7.11 -15.83
CA ALA A 176 -6.25 -5.94 -15.89
C ALA A 176 -5.46 -4.64 -15.61
N ALA A 177 -4.54 -4.66 -14.65
CA ALA A 177 -3.69 -3.51 -14.34
C ALA A 177 -2.72 -3.19 -15.48
N LEU A 178 -2.12 -4.19 -16.12
CA LEU A 178 -1.22 -3.95 -17.24
C LEU A 178 -2.00 -3.49 -18.48
N GLU A 179 -3.15 -4.08 -18.78
CA GLU A 179 -4.00 -3.71 -19.93
C GLU A 179 -4.53 -2.27 -19.83
N GLU A 180 -4.85 -1.80 -18.62
CA GLU A 180 -5.31 -0.42 -18.42
C GLU A 180 -4.19 0.62 -18.62
N HIS A 181 -2.92 0.23 -18.36
CA HIS A 181 -1.80 1.16 -18.29
C HIS A 181 -0.76 1.01 -19.42
N TYR A 182 -0.70 -0.12 -20.13
CA TYR A 182 0.37 -0.40 -21.10
C TYR A 182 0.46 0.62 -22.23
N ARG A 183 -0.67 1.26 -22.60
CA ARG A 183 -0.68 2.29 -23.66
C ARG A 183 0.09 3.55 -23.30
N GLU A 184 0.38 3.76 -22.01
CA GLU A 184 1.24 4.86 -21.55
C GLU A 184 2.73 4.47 -21.52
N LEU A 185 3.04 3.18 -21.67
CA LEU A 185 4.40 2.65 -21.62
C LEU A 185 4.94 2.54 -23.04
N GLU A 186 5.94 3.35 -23.36
CA GLU A 186 6.57 3.32 -24.67
C GLU A 186 7.21 1.95 -24.94
N HIS A 187 7.05 1.46 -26.17
CA HIS A 187 7.65 0.23 -26.70
C HIS A 187 7.16 -1.09 -26.08
N VAL A 188 6.35 -1.08 -25.02
CA VAL A 188 5.78 -2.30 -24.43
C VAL A 188 4.70 -2.87 -25.35
N GLU A 189 4.88 -4.12 -25.78
CA GLU A 189 3.93 -4.83 -26.66
C GLU A 189 3.18 -5.98 -25.97
N GLY A 190 3.64 -6.41 -24.80
CA GLY A 190 3.01 -7.49 -24.05
C GLY A 190 3.75 -7.81 -22.76
N TRP A 191 3.22 -8.79 -22.04
CA TRP A 191 3.78 -9.28 -20.78
C TRP A 191 3.36 -10.71 -20.52
N GLU A 192 4.05 -11.37 -19.59
CA GLU A 192 3.66 -12.69 -19.07
C GLU A 192 3.94 -12.74 -17.57
N TYR A 193 2.95 -13.16 -16.78
CA TYR A 193 3.12 -13.40 -15.35
C TYR A 193 3.64 -14.82 -15.12
N ILE A 194 4.77 -14.91 -14.42
CA ILE A 194 5.50 -16.15 -14.15
C ILE A 194 5.40 -16.42 -12.65
N PRO A 195 4.41 -17.22 -12.18
CA PRO A 195 4.24 -17.51 -10.76
C PRO A 195 5.41 -18.32 -10.19
N ASP A 196 6.03 -19.16 -11.03
CA ASP A 196 7.18 -19.99 -10.68
C ASP A 196 8.13 -20.10 -11.88
N VAL A 197 9.31 -19.47 -11.79
CA VAL A 197 10.28 -19.48 -12.89
C VAL A 197 10.95 -20.84 -13.08
N ARG A 198 10.84 -21.74 -12.08
CA ARG A 198 11.41 -23.10 -12.13
C ARG A 198 10.74 -23.98 -13.18
N ASP A 199 9.53 -23.61 -13.62
CA ASP A 199 8.84 -24.28 -14.72
C ASP A 199 9.47 -23.97 -16.09
N ILE A 200 10.30 -22.93 -16.18
CA ILE A 200 10.92 -22.44 -17.41
C ILE A 200 12.40 -22.84 -17.49
N ILE A 201 13.13 -22.75 -16.38
CA ILE A 201 14.58 -22.96 -16.35
C ILE A 201 14.94 -24.44 -16.13
N PRO A 202 16.12 -24.89 -16.58
CA PRO A 202 16.58 -26.26 -16.31
C PRO A 202 16.69 -26.54 -14.81
N ALA A 203 16.30 -27.75 -14.39
CA ALA A 203 16.47 -28.20 -13.02
C ALA A 203 17.96 -28.17 -12.62
N ARG A 204 18.26 -27.62 -11.45
CA ARG A 204 19.61 -27.65 -10.89
C ARG A 204 19.88 -29.00 -10.22
N GLY A 205 21.10 -29.50 -10.40
CA GLY A 205 21.54 -30.77 -9.80
C GLY A 205 21.99 -30.66 -8.35
N ASP A 206 22.05 -29.46 -7.77
CA ASP A 206 22.49 -29.18 -6.39
C ASP A 206 21.39 -29.38 -5.34
N GLY A 207 20.13 -29.58 -5.78
CA GLY A 207 19.01 -29.91 -4.90
C GLY A 207 18.46 -28.73 -4.10
N ASP A 208 18.93 -27.51 -4.37
CA ASP A 208 18.33 -26.30 -3.81
C ASP A 208 17.13 -25.89 -4.68
N ASN A 209 15.97 -25.74 -4.06
CA ASN A 209 14.74 -25.32 -4.73
C ASN A 209 14.51 -23.80 -4.64
N GLU A 210 15.32 -23.08 -3.87
CA GLU A 210 15.15 -21.66 -3.53
C GLU A 210 16.47 -20.89 -3.68
N PHE A 211 16.92 -20.73 -4.91
CA PHE A 211 18.24 -20.17 -5.22
C PHE A 211 18.16 -18.85 -5.98
N LEU A 212 19.26 -18.10 -5.97
CA LEU A 212 19.44 -16.92 -6.81
C LEU A 212 19.60 -17.34 -8.28
N LEU A 213 18.81 -16.76 -9.18
CA LEU A 213 18.96 -16.95 -10.61
C LEU A 213 20.31 -16.42 -11.09
N ASN A 214 21.01 -17.24 -11.89
CA ASN A 214 22.24 -16.82 -12.54
C ASN A 214 21.97 -16.23 -13.94
N ASN A 215 23.00 -15.62 -14.54
CA ASN A 215 22.93 -15.04 -15.89
C ASN A 215 22.43 -16.03 -16.96
N SER A 216 22.87 -17.29 -16.91
CA SER A 216 22.45 -18.30 -17.90
C SER A 216 20.98 -18.65 -17.77
N GLU A 217 20.44 -18.69 -16.55
CA GLU A 217 19.03 -18.99 -16.29
C GLU A 217 18.12 -17.85 -16.71
N MET A 218 18.47 -16.60 -16.41
CA MET A 218 17.69 -15.45 -16.90
C MET A 218 17.69 -15.40 -18.44
N ARG A 219 18.82 -15.75 -19.08
CA ARG A 219 18.85 -15.92 -20.54
C ARG A 219 18.02 -17.10 -21.03
N ALA A 220 17.92 -18.18 -20.25
CA ALA A 220 17.05 -19.30 -20.57
C ALA A 220 15.56 -18.90 -20.49
N VAL A 221 15.18 -18.06 -19.51
CA VAL A 221 13.84 -17.47 -19.45
C VAL A 221 13.58 -16.61 -20.69
N ALA A 222 14.50 -15.74 -21.08
CA ALA A 222 14.32 -14.93 -22.29
C ALA A 222 14.22 -15.78 -23.57
N ALA A 223 15.06 -16.83 -23.66
CA ALA A 223 15.03 -17.77 -24.78
C ALA A 223 13.71 -18.55 -24.87
N HIS A 224 13.08 -18.87 -23.74
CA HIS A 224 11.75 -19.51 -23.70
C HIS A 224 10.71 -18.67 -24.44
N TYR A 225 10.75 -17.34 -24.26
CA TYR A 225 9.86 -16.40 -24.96
C TYR A 225 10.38 -15.94 -26.33
N GLN A 226 11.49 -16.51 -26.83
CA GLN A 226 12.13 -16.09 -28.09
C GLN A 226 12.53 -14.60 -28.10
N LYS A 227 12.91 -14.07 -26.94
CA LYS A 227 13.34 -12.69 -26.74
C LYS A 227 14.79 -12.62 -26.28
N THR A 228 15.36 -11.41 -26.28
CA THR A 228 16.65 -11.12 -25.65
C THR A 228 16.48 -10.19 -24.46
N LEU A 229 17.27 -10.35 -23.40
CA LEU A 229 17.19 -9.43 -22.26
C LEU A 229 17.54 -7.98 -22.69
N ASN A 230 16.76 -7.00 -22.24
CA ASN A 230 16.98 -5.58 -22.53
C ASN A 230 18.25 -5.07 -21.82
N ARG A 231 19.13 -4.41 -22.57
CA ARG A 231 20.40 -3.86 -22.06
C ARG A 231 20.35 -2.35 -21.80
N SER A 232 19.25 -1.71 -22.17
CA SER A 232 19.09 -0.26 -22.10
C SER A 232 18.71 0.18 -20.69
N HIS A 233 19.62 -0.01 -19.73
CA HIS A 233 19.43 0.39 -18.34
C HIS A 233 20.62 1.20 -17.83
N TRP A 234 20.36 2.15 -16.93
CA TRP A 234 21.41 2.96 -16.29
C TRP A 234 22.29 2.13 -15.34
N TYR A 235 21.71 1.10 -14.73
CA TYR A 235 22.46 0.11 -13.96
C TYR A 235 22.30 -1.27 -14.61
N ASP A 236 23.33 -2.11 -14.50
CA ASP A 236 23.32 -3.56 -14.73
C ASP A 236 22.30 -4.33 -13.86
N ARG A 237 21.30 -3.67 -13.27
CA ARG A 237 20.30 -4.22 -12.32
C ARG A 237 19.54 -5.43 -12.87
N TYR A 238 19.56 -5.64 -14.18
CA TYR A 238 18.87 -6.71 -14.87
C TYR A 238 19.80 -7.61 -15.70
N GLN A 239 21.10 -7.29 -15.78
CA GLN A 239 22.09 -8.04 -16.53
C GLN A 239 23.44 -7.98 -15.81
N PHE A 240 23.84 -9.06 -15.15
CA PHE A 240 25.09 -9.05 -14.38
C PHE A 240 26.31 -8.93 -15.30
N GLU A 241 26.80 -7.71 -15.53
CA GLU A 241 28.19 -7.44 -15.93
C GLU A 241 29.05 -6.92 -14.76
N SER A 242 28.46 -6.38 -13.67
CA SER A 242 29.24 -5.99 -12.49
C SER A 242 28.48 -5.99 -11.13
N PHE A 243 28.97 -6.81 -10.20
CA PHE A 243 28.91 -6.79 -8.71
C PHE A 243 27.63 -6.41 -7.91
N VAL A 244 26.53 -6.00 -8.52
CA VAL A 244 25.30 -5.65 -7.79
C VAL A 244 24.40 -6.88 -7.75
N ILE A 245 24.24 -7.45 -6.56
CA ILE A 245 23.39 -8.62 -6.27
C ILE A 245 21.94 -8.19 -6.44
N ALA A 246 21.34 -8.45 -7.59
CA ALA A 246 19.89 -8.37 -7.73
C ALA A 246 19.30 -9.68 -7.20
N GLU A 247 18.42 -9.59 -6.19
CA GLU A 247 17.83 -10.69 -5.42
C GLU A 247 16.73 -11.46 -6.19
N TRP A 248 17.07 -11.96 -7.38
CA TRP A 248 16.17 -12.76 -8.23
C TRP A 248 16.13 -14.20 -7.73
N TYR A 249 15.33 -14.47 -6.70
CA TYR A 249 15.16 -15.84 -6.22
C TYR A 249 14.19 -16.63 -7.09
N SER A 250 14.50 -17.91 -7.32
CA SER A 250 13.71 -18.81 -8.17
C SER A 250 12.28 -19.07 -7.67
N TRP A 251 11.98 -18.79 -6.40
CA TRP A 251 10.66 -18.94 -5.80
C TRP A 251 9.84 -17.65 -5.80
N LEU A 252 10.43 -16.52 -6.20
CA LEU A 252 9.70 -15.27 -6.29
C LEU A 252 8.95 -15.21 -7.64
N PRO A 253 7.66 -14.83 -7.63
CA PRO A 253 6.93 -14.61 -8.87
C PRO A 253 7.54 -13.45 -9.64
N MET A 254 7.56 -13.59 -10.96
CA MET A 254 8.15 -12.61 -11.88
C MET A 254 7.12 -12.16 -12.91
N LEU A 255 7.37 -11.00 -13.50
CA LEU A 255 6.68 -10.52 -14.68
C LEU A 255 7.72 -10.34 -15.78
N ALA A 256 7.49 -10.98 -16.92
CA ALA A 256 8.21 -10.67 -18.15
C ALA A 256 7.50 -9.54 -18.88
N ILE A 257 8.22 -8.47 -19.25
CA ILE A 257 7.71 -7.40 -20.13
C ILE A 257 8.36 -7.57 -21.49
N PHE A 258 7.57 -7.55 -22.56
CA PHE A 258 8.04 -7.67 -23.93
C PHE A 258 8.01 -6.31 -24.63
N TYR A 259 9.08 -6.02 -25.37
CA TYR A 259 9.21 -4.80 -26.15
C TYR A 259 9.17 -5.06 -27.67
N ASP A 260 8.79 -4.03 -28.42
CA ASP A 260 8.66 -4.03 -29.89
C ASP A 260 9.98 -4.26 -30.65
N ASP A 261 11.13 -4.05 -30.00
CA ASP A 261 12.46 -4.28 -30.53
C ASP A 261 12.93 -5.75 -30.38
N GLY A 262 12.07 -6.62 -29.85
CA GLY A 262 12.38 -8.03 -29.60
C GLY A 262 13.14 -8.26 -28.28
N THR A 263 13.33 -7.23 -27.47
CA THR A 263 13.88 -7.36 -26.13
C THR A 263 12.80 -7.64 -25.08
N MET A 264 13.24 -8.00 -23.87
CA MET A 264 12.36 -8.17 -22.74
C MET A 264 13.06 -7.80 -21.42
N ASP A 265 12.26 -7.42 -20.44
CA ASP A 265 12.68 -7.27 -19.06
C ASP A 265 12.01 -8.29 -18.15
N LEU A 266 12.68 -8.60 -17.05
CA LEU A 266 12.11 -9.34 -15.94
C LEU A 266 11.92 -8.36 -14.77
N ILE A 267 10.80 -8.50 -14.06
CA ILE A 267 10.44 -7.71 -12.87
C ILE A 267 9.99 -8.67 -11.77
N ILE A 268 10.41 -8.45 -10.52
CA ILE A 268 9.89 -9.20 -9.37
C ILE A 268 8.48 -8.69 -9.05
N ALA A 269 7.49 -9.59 -9.02
CA ALA A 269 6.07 -9.30 -8.90
C ALA A 269 5.52 -9.62 -7.49
N THR A 270 6.09 -9.01 -6.45
CA THR A 270 5.77 -9.28 -5.03
C THR A 270 4.72 -8.37 -4.42
#